data_AF-A0A354DGH0-F1
#
_entry.id   AF-A0A354DGH0-F1
#
_cell.length_a   1.000
_cell.length_b   1.000
_cell.length_c   1.000
_cell.angle_alpha   90.00
_cell.angle_beta   90.00
_cell.angle_gamma   90.00
#
_symmetry.space_group_name_H-M   'P 1'
#
loop_
_entity.id
_entity.type
_entity.pdbx_description
1 polymer ?
#
loop_
_entity_poly.entity_id
_entity_poly.type
_entity_poly.pdbx_seq_one_letter_code
_entity_poly.pdbx_strand_id
1 'polypeptide(L)'
;YTDAQKEFVQSLGYGDAVRGVFSIEEIKRREGENFIWPETMPDFPNPKTETEQFKETVRFFTDYIFKPFGSAVAKYLRSPDNPRGYPDLVFERAGHDALGVSTTLLKPYTGRVVYSEEMNGRRYSFYAPQVWMRQRRVYMPTANIWGTHLSNAYEVIRMNEMIDANMLEITEPVFVEFEELPEAHQAMWENRHVGSTYVVNHAIPRAGLKTKDELYEAWAAQMNGTLE
;
A
#
# COMPACT_ATOMS: atom_id res chain seq x y z
N TYR A 1 -7.89 12.21 -24.85
CA TYR A 1 -8.55 10.90 -24.96
C TYR A 1 -9.96 11.10 -25.51
N THR A 2 -10.07 11.10 -26.84
CA THR A 2 -11.22 11.67 -27.55
C THR A 2 -12.19 10.62 -28.09
N ASP A 3 -13.41 11.03 -28.43
CA ASP A 3 -14.38 10.17 -29.12
C ASP A 3 -13.85 9.71 -30.50
N ALA A 4 -13.16 10.59 -31.23
CA ALA A 4 -12.54 10.24 -32.50
C ALA A 4 -11.47 9.13 -32.36
N GLN A 5 -10.68 9.14 -31.29
CA GLN A 5 -9.72 8.06 -31.00
C GLN A 5 -10.44 6.74 -30.72
N LYS A 6 -11.54 6.78 -29.97
CA LYS A 6 -12.38 5.60 -29.71
C LYS A 6 -12.95 5.03 -31.01
N GLU A 7 -13.56 5.87 -31.85
CA GLU A 7 -14.13 5.46 -33.15
C GLU A 7 -13.06 4.86 -34.07
N PHE A 8 -11.87 5.45 -34.10
CA PHE A 8 -10.73 4.91 -34.83
C PHE A 8 -10.33 3.52 -34.33
N VAL A 9 -10.17 3.31 -33.02
CA VAL A 9 -9.83 1.99 -32.48
C VAL A 9 -10.92 0.95 -32.80
N GLN A 10 -12.19 1.35 -32.76
CA GLN A 10 -13.31 0.47 -33.12
C GLN A 10 -13.33 0.10 -34.61
N SER A 11 -12.84 0.97 -35.50
CA SER A 11 -12.77 0.70 -36.93
C SER A 11 -11.64 -0.25 -37.34
N LEU A 12 -10.63 -0.45 -36.49
CA LEU A 12 -9.49 -1.33 -36.76
C LEU A 12 -9.82 -2.83 -36.73
N GLY A 13 -11.03 -3.21 -36.30
CA GLY A 13 -11.48 -4.60 -36.41
C GLY A 13 -10.78 -5.58 -35.45
N TYR A 14 -10.43 -5.13 -34.24
CA TYR A 14 -9.79 -5.99 -33.22
C TYR A 14 -10.66 -7.18 -32.76
N GLY A 15 -11.92 -7.28 -33.20
CA GLY A 15 -12.80 -8.41 -32.92
C GLY A 15 -12.88 -8.73 -31.44
N ASP A 16 -12.77 -10.02 -31.12
CA ASP A 16 -12.88 -10.53 -29.73
C ASP A 16 -11.66 -10.22 -28.86
N ALA A 17 -10.57 -9.68 -29.42
CA ALA A 17 -9.38 -9.31 -28.65
C ALA A 17 -9.63 -8.08 -27.76
N VAL A 18 -10.61 -7.23 -28.11
CA VAL A 18 -10.97 -6.03 -27.36
C VAL A 18 -12.41 -6.13 -26.87
N ARG A 19 -12.58 -6.32 -25.56
CA ARG A 19 -13.90 -6.40 -24.88
C ARG A 19 -14.71 -5.10 -24.98
N GLY A 20 -14.03 -3.96 -25.08
CA GLY A 20 -14.66 -2.65 -25.15
C GLY A 20 -13.67 -1.51 -25.18
N VAL A 21 -14.14 -0.37 -25.68
CA VAL A 21 -13.39 0.88 -25.80
C VAL A 21 -14.27 2.01 -25.30
N PHE A 22 -13.72 2.92 -24.52
CA PHE A 22 -14.38 4.15 -24.09
C PHE A 22 -13.39 5.31 -24.14
N SER A 23 -13.89 6.53 -24.24
CA SER A 23 -13.08 7.76 -24.20
C SER A 23 -13.30 8.49 -22.87
N ILE A 24 -12.36 9.36 -22.50
CA ILE A 24 -12.54 10.26 -21.34
C ILE A 24 -13.60 11.32 -21.67
N GLU A 25 -13.71 11.77 -22.93
CA GLU A 25 -14.77 12.69 -23.39
C GLU A 25 -16.16 12.10 -23.20
N GLU A 26 -16.36 10.82 -23.48
CA GLU A 26 -17.62 10.12 -23.27
C GLU A 26 -18.02 10.13 -21.78
N ILE A 27 -17.07 9.85 -20.89
CA ILE A 27 -17.32 9.90 -19.44
C ILE A 27 -17.65 11.33 -19.03
N LYS A 28 -16.87 12.33 -19.47
CA LYS A 28 -17.15 13.76 -19.18
C LYS A 28 -18.54 14.19 -19.64
N ARG A 29 -18.98 13.77 -20.83
CA ARG A 29 -20.32 14.09 -21.35
C ARG A 29 -21.43 13.42 -20.51
N ARG A 30 -21.19 12.21 -20.00
CA ARG A 30 -22.19 11.49 -19.19
C ARG A 30 -22.28 12.01 -17.76
N GLU A 31 -21.14 12.24 -17.13
CA GLU A 31 -21.05 12.58 -15.69
C GLU A 31 -21.07 14.10 -15.45
N GLY A 32 -20.79 14.91 -16.47
CA GLY A 32 -20.72 16.36 -16.37
C GLY A 32 -19.65 16.81 -15.39
N GLU A 33 -20.02 17.69 -14.46
CA GLU A 33 -19.15 18.20 -13.40
C GLU A 33 -18.74 17.13 -12.37
N ASN A 34 -19.42 15.98 -12.34
CA ASN A 34 -19.11 14.88 -11.42
C ASN A 34 -17.94 14.01 -11.88
N PHE A 35 -17.26 14.37 -12.97
CA PHE A 35 -16.06 13.68 -13.42
C PHE A 35 -14.94 14.63 -13.84
N ILE A 36 -13.79 14.46 -13.23
CA ILE A 36 -12.55 15.17 -13.53
C ILE A 36 -11.50 14.14 -13.92
N TRP A 37 -10.87 14.35 -15.07
CA TRP A 37 -9.70 13.55 -15.44
C TRP A 37 -8.44 14.36 -15.13
N PRO A 38 -7.63 13.93 -14.16
CA PRO A 38 -6.49 14.71 -13.70
C PRO A 38 -5.31 14.64 -14.68
N GLU A 39 -4.48 15.69 -14.70
CA GLU A 39 -3.20 15.67 -15.43
C GLU A 39 -2.11 14.86 -14.70
N THR A 40 -2.16 14.88 -13.36
CA THR A 40 -1.28 14.18 -12.42
C THR A 40 -2.06 13.86 -11.15
N MET A 41 -1.51 13.04 -10.25
CA MET A 41 -2.15 12.80 -8.95
C MET A 41 -2.40 14.15 -8.23
N PRO A 42 -3.62 14.43 -7.73
CA PRO A 42 -3.86 15.60 -6.90
C PRO A 42 -2.91 15.62 -5.70
N ASP A 43 -2.50 16.81 -5.27
CA ASP A 43 -1.68 16.96 -4.07
C ASP A 43 -2.51 16.66 -2.81
N PHE A 44 -2.02 15.76 -1.95
CA PHE A 44 -2.68 15.42 -0.69
C PHE A 44 -2.08 16.29 0.41
N PRO A 45 -2.89 17.12 1.11
CA PRO A 45 -2.46 17.89 2.26
C PRO A 45 -1.83 17.01 3.34
N ASN A 46 -1.07 17.62 4.26
CA ASN A 46 -0.43 16.83 5.31
C ASN A 46 -1.49 16.26 6.27
N PRO A 47 -1.60 14.92 6.42
CA PRO A 47 -2.66 14.31 7.20
C PRO A 47 -2.56 14.56 8.71
N LYS A 48 -1.43 15.11 9.21
CA LYS A 48 -1.22 15.45 10.62
C LYS A 48 -1.64 16.88 10.95
N THR A 49 -1.42 17.82 10.03
CA THR A 49 -1.67 19.26 10.25
C THR A 49 -2.93 19.76 9.53
N GLU A 50 -3.36 19.08 8.47
CA GLU A 50 -4.45 19.49 7.57
C GLU A 50 -5.43 18.31 7.34
N THR A 51 -5.83 17.66 8.44
CA THR A 51 -6.58 16.40 8.42
C THR A 51 -7.90 16.47 7.64
N GLU A 52 -8.66 17.56 7.78
CA GLU A 52 -9.95 17.70 7.09
C GLU A 52 -9.77 17.91 5.59
N GLN A 53 -8.84 18.79 5.18
CA GLN A 53 -8.51 18.99 3.77
C GLN A 53 -7.97 17.69 3.14
N PHE A 54 -7.15 16.94 3.87
CA PHE A 54 -6.70 15.62 3.42
C PHE A 54 -7.87 14.67 3.16
N LYS A 55 -8.84 14.59 4.07
CA LYS A 55 -10.05 13.76 3.89
C LYS A 55 -10.89 14.24 2.70
N GLU A 56 -10.99 15.54 2.49
CA GLU A 56 -11.67 16.13 1.34
C GLU A 56 -10.97 15.75 0.03
N THR A 57 -9.64 15.85 -0.06
CA THR A 57 -8.88 15.41 -1.24
C THR A 57 -9.05 13.92 -1.52
N VAL A 58 -9.05 13.07 -0.47
CA VAL A 58 -9.32 11.63 -0.61
C VAL A 58 -10.71 11.39 -1.21
N ARG A 59 -11.73 12.08 -0.71
CA ARG A 59 -13.11 12.00 -1.22
C ARG A 59 -13.20 12.50 -2.65
N PHE A 60 -12.59 13.65 -2.93
CA PHE A 60 -12.52 14.23 -4.28
C PHE A 60 -11.93 13.24 -5.29
N PHE A 61 -10.75 12.68 -4.99
CA PHE A 61 -10.12 11.68 -5.84
C PHE A 61 -11.01 10.44 -6.01
N THR A 62 -11.66 9.99 -4.94
CA THR A 62 -12.51 8.80 -5.00
C THR A 62 -13.76 9.04 -5.84
N ASP A 63 -14.47 10.14 -5.61
CA ASP A 63 -15.82 10.37 -6.11
C ASP A 63 -15.82 11.00 -7.50
N TYR A 64 -14.91 11.94 -7.77
CA TYR A 64 -14.88 12.70 -9.02
C TYR A 64 -13.86 12.18 -10.03
N ILE A 65 -12.88 11.37 -9.61
CA ILE A 65 -11.86 10.83 -10.52
C ILE A 65 -12.05 9.31 -10.65
N PHE A 66 -11.92 8.60 -9.53
CA PHE A 66 -11.79 7.15 -9.55
C PHE A 66 -13.09 6.42 -9.84
N LYS A 67 -14.19 6.71 -9.13
CA LYS A 67 -15.46 5.97 -9.28
C LYS A 67 -16.05 6.06 -10.69
N PRO A 68 -16.12 7.24 -11.35
CA PRO A 68 -16.70 7.31 -12.70
C PRO A 68 -15.85 6.57 -13.73
N PHE A 69 -14.52 6.72 -13.66
CA PHE A 69 -13.58 6.01 -14.52
C PHE A 69 -13.61 4.50 -14.29
N GLY A 70 -13.51 4.07 -13.01
CA GLY A 70 -13.55 2.67 -12.62
C GLY A 70 -14.86 1.98 -13.01
N SER A 71 -16.00 2.70 -12.96
CA SER A 71 -17.29 2.19 -13.42
C SER A 71 -17.33 1.98 -14.93
N ALA A 72 -16.72 2.88 -15.70
CA ALA A 72 -16.59 2.73 -17.16
C ALA A 72 -15.74 1.50 -17.53
N VAL A 73 -14.64 1.26 -16.82
CA VAL A 73 -13.82 0.05 -16.98
C VAL A 73 -14.58 -1.21 -16.58
N ALA A 74 -15.21 -1.19 -15.40
CA ALA A 74 -15.91 -2.34 -14.86
C ALA A 74 -17.06 -2.84 -15.75
N LYS A 75 -17.70 -1.94 -16.52
CA LYS A 75 -18.72 -2.33 -17.51
C LYS A 75 -18.23 -3.41 -18.48
N TYR A 76 -16.94 -3.40 -18.84
CA TYR A 76 -16.36 -4.35 -19.80
C TYR A 76 -15.63 -5.52 -19.15
N LEU A 77 -15.13 -5.35 -17.92
CA LEU A 77 -14.33 -6.37 -17.22
C LEU A 77 -15.10 -7.19 -16.19
N ARG A 78 -16.36 -6.83 -15.87
CA ARG A 78 -17.18 -7.61 -14.96
C ARG A 78 -17.50 -8.99 -15.54
N SER A 79 -17.30 -10.01 -14.72
CA SER A 79 -17.60 -11.41 -15.01
C SER A 79 -17.91 -12.15 -13.71
N PRO A 80 -18.44 -13.39 -13.74
CA PRO A 80 -18.71 -14.17 -12.52
C PRO A 80 -17.48 -14.35 -11.61
N ASP A 81 -16.29 -14.47 -12.19
CA ASP A 81 -14.99 -14.59 -11.53
C ASP A 81 -14.31 -13.24 -11.22
N ASN A 82 -14.80 -12.15 -11.82
CA ASN A 82 -14.37 -10.77 -11.55
C ASN A 82 -15.57 -9.83 -11.36
N PRO A 83 -16.36 -9.98 -10.28
CA PRO A 83 -17.62 -9.25 -10.12
C PRO A 83 -17.45 -7.73 -9.97
N ARG A 84 -16.23 -7.28 -9.62
CA ARG A 84 -15.91 -5.85 -9.53
C ARG A 84 -15.34 -5.27 -10.83
N GLY A 85 -14.92 -6.12 -11.77
CA GLY A 85 -14.31 -5.71 -13.03
C GLY A 85 -12.96 -5.01 -12.86
N TYR A 86 -12.16 -5.45 -11.87
CA TYR A 86 -10.82 -4.90 -11.68
C TYR A 86 -9.85 -5.51 -12.70
N PRO A 87 -8.99 -4.70 -13.35
CA PRO A 87 -7.94 -5.24 -14.20
C PRO A 87 -6.88 -5.97 -13.35
N ASP A 88 -6.34 -7.07 -13.87
CA ASP A 88 -5.15 -7.72 -13.32
C ASP A 88 -3.85 -7.04 -13.80
N LEU A 89 -3.93 -6.33 -14.94
CA LEU A 89 -2.81 -5.60 -15.54
C LEU A 89 -3.32 -4.32 -16.21
N VAL A 90 -2.60 -3.23 -16.03
CA VAL A 90 -2.78 -1.97 -16.77
C VAL A 90 -1.49 -1.70 -17.54
N PHE A 91 -1.60 -1.58 -18.86
CA PHE A 91 -0.49 -1.13 -19.70
C PHE A 91 -0.54 0.40 -19.75
N GLU A 92 0.33 1.03 -18.98
CA GLU A 92 0.41 2.48 -18.87
C GLU A 92 1.24 3.10 -20.00
N ARG A 93 1.07 4.41 -20.18
CA ARG A 93 1.69 5.22 -21.21
C ARG A 93 2.68 6.21 -20.59
N ALA A 94 3.87 6.34 -21.15
CA ALA A 94 4.85 7.30 -20.64
C ALA A 94 4.46 8.77 -20.93
N GLY A 95 3.56 9.01 -21.90
CA GLY A 95 3.17 10.34 -22.34
C GLY A 95 2.32 11.17 -21.38
N HIS A 96 1.81 10.58 -20.28
CA HIS A 96 0.96 11.25 -19.28
C HIS A 96 1.21 10.72 -17.86
N ASP A 97 0.65 11.37 -16.85
CA ASP A 97 0.73 10.93 -15.45
C ASP A 97 -0.65 10.52 -14.90
N ALA A 98 -1.09 9.30 -15.25
CA ALA A 98 -2.30 8.69 -14.68
C ALA A 98 -1.99 7.53 -13.72
N LEU A 99 -0.74 7.42 -13.26
CA LEU A 99 -0.28 6.28 -12.46
C LEU A 99 -1.09 6.12 -11.16
N GLY A 100 -1.51 7.22 -10.53
CA GLY A 100 -2.39 7.20 -9.36
C GLY A 100 -3.76 6.55 -9.61
N VAL A 101 -4.36 6.79 -10.77
CA VAL A 101 -5.63 6.14 -11.17
C VAL A 101 -5.38 4.67 -11.49
N SER A 102 -4.35 4.39 -12.30
CA SER A 102 -3.97 3.04 -12.72
C SER A 102 -3.67 2.12 -11.54
N THR A 103 -2.87 2.58 -10.57
CA THR A 103 -2.57 1.82 -9.35
C THR A 103 -3.80 1.61 -8.47
N THR A 104 -4.72 2.57 -8.38
CA THR A 104 -5.94 2.44 -7.57
C THR A 104 -6.93 1.44 -8.19
N LEU A 105 -7.02 1.39 -9.52
CA LEU A 105 -7.97 0.57 -10.29
C LEU A 105 -7.67 -0.92 -10.26
N LEU A 106 -6.39 -1.28 -10.19
CA LEU A 106 -5.92 -2.65 -10.24
C LEU A 106 -6.46 -3.54 -9.12
N LYS A 107 -6.59 -4.84 -9.40
CA LYS A 107 -6.90 -5.84 -8.38
C LYS A 107 -5.86 -5.82 -7.23
N PRO A 108 -6.29 -5.91 -5.96
CA PRO A 108 -5.36 -6.08 -4.85
C PRO A 108 -4.48 -7.34 -4.99
N TYR A 109 -3.27 -7.27 -4.46
CA TYR A 109 -2.25 -8.33 -4.31
C TYR A 109 -1.62 -8.88 -5.59
N THR A 110 -2.34 -8.81 -6.71
CA THR A 110 -1.94 -9.42 -7.99
C THR A 110 -1.86 -8.41 -9.13
N GLY A 111 -2.40 -7.21 -8.92
CA GLY A 111 -2.47 -6.15 -9.91
C GLY A 111 -1.11 -5.56 -10.28
N ARG A 112 -0.91 -5.34 -11.58
CA ARG A 112 0.36 -4.87 -12.15
C ARG A 112 0.16 -3.68 -13.08
N VAL A 113 0.96 -2.64 -12.95
CA VAL A 113 1.13 -1.60 -13.98
C VAL A 113 2.38 -1.95 -14.77
N VAL A 114 2.35 -1.80 -16.10
CA VAL A 114 3.51 -2.00 -16.97
C VAL A 114 3.70 -0.78 -17.87
N TYR A 115 4.91 -0.25 -17.91
CA TYR A 115 5.39 0.71 -18.90
C TYR A 115 6.38 0.03 -19.85
N SER A 116 6.37 0.45 -21.12
CA SER A 116 7.32 -0.02 -22.15
C SER A 116 7.97 1.10 -22.96
N GLU A 117 7.58 2.35 -22.72
CA GLU A 117 8.03 3.53 -23.45
C GLU A 117 9.15 4.27 -22.70
N GLU A 118 9.84 5.21 -23.36
CA GLU A 118 10.83 6.08 -22.73
C GLU A 118 10.18 7.01 -21.68
N MET A 119 10.71 6.99 -20.46
CA MET A 119 10.18 7.71 -19.30
C MET A 119 11.13 8.83 -18.80
N ASN A 120 12.31 8.96 -19.38
CA ASN A 120 13.31 9.94 -18.98
C ASN A 120 12.77 11.39 -19.04
N GLY A 121 13.14 12.20 -18.04
CA GLY A 121 12.74 13.60 -17.94
C GLY A 121 11.25 13.82 -17.60
N ARG A 122 10.53 12.79 -17.14
CA ARG A 122 9.12 12.87 -16.77
C ARG A 122 8.88 12.46 -15.32
N ARG A 123 7.86 13.05 -14.70
CA ARG A 123 7.41 12.73 -13.35
C ARG A 123 6.12 11.92 -13.43
N TYR A 124 6.01 10.90 -12.58
CA TYR A 124 4.82 10.09 -12.40
C TYR A 124 4.47 10.00 -10.92
N SER A 125 3.18 9.99 -10.60
CA SER A 125 2.70 10.23 -9.23
C SER A 125 1.59 9.25 -8.87
N PHE A 126 1.65 8.70 -7.66
CA PHE A 126 0.63 7.77 -7.15
C PHE A 126 0.50 7.86 -5.63
N TYR A 127 -0.63 7.39 -5.12
CA TYR A 127 -0.89 7.35 -3.69
C TYR A 127 -0.29 6.08 -3.06
N ALA A 128 0.77 6.25 -2.27
CA ALA A 128 1.63 5.15 -1.83
C ALA A 128 0.90 3.99 -1.10
N PRO A 129 -0.13 4.22 -0.25
CA PRO A 129 -0.93 3.14 0.35
C PRO A 129 -1.61 2.22 -0.68
N GLN A 130 -1.95 2.73 -1.87
CA GLN A 130 -2.53 1.91 -2.94
C GLN A 130 -1.53 0.91 -3.53
N VAL A 131 -0.23 1.12 -3.33
CA VAL A 131 0.80 0.20 -3.81
C VAL A 131 1.23 -0.75 -2.70
N TRP A 132 1.72 -0.25 -1.55
CA TRP A 132 2.28 -1.13 -0.52
C TRP A 132 1.20 -1.97 0.19
N MET A 133 0.11 -1.37 0.69
CA MET A 133 -0.91 -2.10 1.47
C MET A 133 -1.67 -3.14 0.64
N ARG A 134 -1.69 -2.94 -0.68
CA ARG A 134 -2.33 -3.83 -1.65
C ARG A 134 -1.31 -4.65 -2.43
N GLN A 135 -0.02 -4.59 -2.08
CA GLN A 135 1.08 -5.32 -2.71
C GLN A 135 1.03 -5.32 -4.25
N ARG A 136 0.68 -4.16 -4.83
CA ARG A 136 0.64 -3.98 -6.29
C ARG A 136 2.05 -3.73 -6.80
N ARG A 137 2.28 -3.99 -8.09
CA ARG A 137 3.60 -3.83 -8.72
C ARG A 137 3.55 -2.90 -9.91
N VAL A 138 4.57 -2.07 -10.07
CA VAL A 138 4.80 -1.22 -11.24
C VAL A 138 6.10 -1.69 -11.89
N TYR A 139 5.99 -2.16 -13.12
CA TYR A 139 7.11 -2.56 -13.96
C TYR A 139 7.39 -1.45 -14.96
N MET A 140 8.63 -0.96 -14.98
CA MET A 140 9.13 0.02 -15.94
C MET A 140 10.28 -0.61 -16.76
N PRO A 141 10.67 -0.02 -17.90
CA PRO A 141 11.69 -0.62 -18.76
C PRO A 141 13.00 -0.97 -18.05
N THR A 142 13.43 -0.13 -17.11
CA THR A 142 14.73 -0.25 -16.41
C THR A 142 14.62 -0.18 -14.89
N ALA A 143 13.40 -0.13 -14.34
CA ALA A 143 13.16 -0.02 -12.91
C ALA A 143 11.86 -0.72 -12.50
N ASN A 144 11.71 -1.05 -11.22
CA ASN A 144 10.52 -1.68 -10.69
C ASN A 144 10.15 -1.08 -9.32
N ILE A 145 8.86 -0.92 -9.06
CA ILE A 145 8.33 -0.55 -7.74
C ILE A 145 7.39 -1.66 -7.29
N TRP A 146 7.78 -2.41 -6.27
CA TRP A 146 6.98 -3.51 -5.74
C TRP A 146 6.49 -3.17 -4.35
N GLY A 147 5.17 -3.04 -4.20
CA GLY A 147 4.55 -2.90 -2.89
C GLY A 147 4.72 -4.19 -2.09
N THR A 148 5.18 -4.05 -0.84
CA THR A 148 5.21 -5.13 0.15
C THR A 148 4.57 -4.62 1.44
N HIS A 149 3.91 -5.51 2.18
CA HIS A 149 3.28 -5.15 3.45
C HIS A 149 3.20 -6.34 4.39
N LEU A 150 3.95 -6.24 5.50
CA LEU A 150 4.06 -7.27 6.53
C LEU A 150 4.44 -8.64 5.94
N SER A 151 4.14 -9.70 6.67
CA SER A 151 4.33 -11.09 6.31
C SER A 151 3.15 -11.91 6.78
N ASN A 152 2.89 -13.04 6.12
CA ASN A 152 1.94 -14.03 6.57
C ASN A 152 2.59 -14.99 7.60
N ALA A 153 1.77 -15.81 8.27
CA ALA A 153 2.24 -16.70 9.33
C ALA A 153 3.28 -17.73 8.86
N TYR A 154 3.19 -18.20 7.61
CA TYR A 154 4.19 -19.12 7.05
C TYR A 154 5.55 -18.44 6.91
N GLU A 155 5.59 -17.19 6.45
CA GLU A 155 6.83 -16.41 6.35
C GLU A 155 7.45 -16.15 7.73
N VAL A 156 6.64 -15.96 8.77
CA VAL A 156 7.12 -15.85 10.16
C VAL A 156 7.74 -17.16 10.67
N ILE A 157 7.12 -18.31 10.38
CA ILE A 157 7.70 -19.62 10.71
C ILE A 157 9.05 -19.79 10.01
N ARG A 158 9.13 -19.46 8.71
CA ARG A 158 10.38 -19.51 7.95
C ARG A 158 11.46 -18.57 8.50
N MET A 159 11.07 -17.38 8.96
CA MET A 159 11.98 -16.44 9.62
C MET A 159 12.55 -17.03 10.92
N ASN A 160 11.71 -17.67 11.75
CA ASN A 160 12.18 -18.32 12.98
C ASN A 160 13.14 -19.48 12.68
N GLU A 161 12.85 -20.30 11.67
CA GLU A 161 13.77 -21.37 11.24
C GLU A 161 15.12 -20.80 10.76
N MET A 162 15.13 -19.62 10.13
CA MET A 162 16.37 -18.94 9.74
C MET A 162 17.14 -18.40 10.94
N ILE A 163 16.46 -17.93 11.99
CA ILE A 163 17.08 -17.53 13.26
C ILE A 163 17.72 -18.75 13.93
N ASP A 164 16.98 -19.86 14.03
CA ASP A 164 17.49 -21.12 14.60
C ASP A 164 18.71 -21.66 13.82
N ALA A 165 18.73 -21.43 12.50
CA ALA A 165 19.84 -21.79 11.63
C ALA A 165 21.00 -20.75 11.61
N ASN A 166 20.96 -19.71 12.44
CA ASN A 166 21.91 -18.59 12.46
C ASN A 166 22.08 -17.85 11.12
N MET A 167 21.05 -17.86 10.28
CA MET A 167 21.01 -17.08 9.03
C MET A 167 20.50 -15.65 9.26
N LEU A 168 19.76 -15.42 10.35
CA LEU A 168 19.27 -14.12 10.80
C LEU A 168 19.62 -13.94 12.28
N GLU A 169 19.91 -12.71 12.66
CA GLU A 169 20.18 -12.31 14.04
C GLU A 169 19.07 -11.37 14.53
N ILE A 170 18.62 -11.58 15.77
CA ILE A 170 17.67 -10.68 16.44
C ILE A 170 18.47 -9.55 17.09
N THR A 171 18.21 -8.31 16.70
CA THR A 171 18.79 -7.15 17.37
C THR A 171 18.29 -7.05 18.80
N GLU A 172 19.22 -6.94 19.76
CA GLU A 172 18.87 -6.75 21.17
C GLU A 172 18.02 -5.47 21.34
N PRO A 173 16.82 -5.57 21.92
CA PRO A 173 15.93 -4.43 22.06
C PRO A 173 16.33 -3.51 23.21
N VAL A 174 15.91 -2.25 23.13
CA VAL A 174 15.86 -1.36 24.31
C VAL A 174 14.66 -1.78 25.14
N PHE A 175 14.94 -2.37 26.30
CA PHE A 175 13.93 -2.77 27.26
C PHE A 175 13.49 -1.57 28.09
N VAL A 176 12.17 -1.32 28.16
CA VAL A 176 11.58 -0.19 28.91
C VAL A 176 10.50 -0.70 29.85
N GLU A 177 10.30 -0.05 30.98
CA GLU A 177 9.23 -0.41 31.91
C GLU A 177 7.85 0.01 31.37
N PHE A 178 6.78 -0.58 31.91
CA PHE A 178 5.42 -0.36 31.42
C PHE A 178 5.04 1.13 31.41
N GLU A 179 5.42 1.85 32.47
CA GLU A 179 5.14 3.27 32.65
C GLU A 179 5.89 4.15 31.64
N GLU A 180 6.98 3.67 31.04
CA GLU A 180 7.83 4.42 30.10
C GLU A 180 7.42 4.23 28.63
N LEU A 181 6.40 3.41 28.38
CA LEU A 181 5.89 3.16 27.03
C LEU A 181 5.47 4.44 26.27
N PRO A 182 4.78 5.43 26.89
CA PRO A 182 4.45 6.69 26.22
C PRO A 182 5.69 7.46 25.74
N GLU A 183 6.71 7.54 26.59
CA GLU A 183 7.98 8.21 26.30
C GLU A 183 8.75 7.49 25.19
N ALA A 184 8.76 6.16 25.18
CA ALA A 184 9.35 5.36 24.11
C ALA A 184 8.67 5.64 22.76
N HIS A 185 7.33 5.67 22.72
CA HIS A 185 6.59 6.07 21.51
C HIS A 185 6.94 7.49 21.06
N GLN A 186 7.00 8.46 21.98
CA GLN A 186 7.34 9.84 21.65
C GLN A 186 8.77 9.97 21.11
N ALA A 187 9.72 9.23 21.69
CA ALA A 187 11.11 9.21 21.22
C ALA A 187 11.21 8.64 19.80
N MET A 188 10.49 7.56 19.48
CA MET A 188 10.42 7.04 18.10
C MET A 188 9.79 8.05 17.15
N TRP A 189 8.69 8.68 17.54
CA TRP A 189 7.96 9.66 16.74
C TRP A 189 8.81 10.90 16.39
N GLU A 190 9.59 11.39 17.35
CA GLU A 190 10.47 12.57 17.18
C GLU A 190 11.87 12.21 16.66
N ASN A 191 12.09 10.94 16.29
CA ASN A 191 13.39 10.44 15.84
C ASN A 191 14.54 10.68 16.87
N ARG A 192 14.22 10.57 18.16
CA ARG A 192 15.15 10.66 19.31
C ARG A 192 15.45 9.31 19.95
N HIS A 193 15.17 8.21 19.25
CA HIS A 193 15.38 6.86 19.78
C HIS A 193 16.85 6.53 19.98
N VAL A 194 17.16 5.79 21.05
CA VAL A 194 18.53 5.39 21.41
C VAL A 194 18.90 3.99 20.90
N GLY A 195 17.92 3.21 20.44
CA GLY A 195 18.14 1.90 19.84
C GLY A 195 17.19 1.64 18.68
N SER A 196 17.50 0.58 17.92
CA SER A 196 16.78 0.24 16.68
C SER A 196 15.36 -0.28 16.92
N THR A 197 15.09 -0.86 18.08
CA THR A 197 13.77 -1.37 18.47
C THR A 197 13.58 -1.26 19.99
N TYR A 198 12.33 -1.08 20.42
CA TYR A 198 11.93 -1.04 21.83
C TYR A 198 11.03 -2.23 22.16
N VAL A 199 11.17 -2.75 23.38
CA VAL A 199 10.27 -3.77 23.93
C VAL A 199 9.85 -3.31 25.31
N VAL A 200 8.54 -3.25 25.53
CA VAL A 200 7.97 -2.86 26.83
C VAL A 200 7.87 -4.09 27.75
N ASN A 201 8.28 -3.91 29.00
CA ASN A 201 8.11 -4.88 30.05
C ASN A 201 6.66 -4.89 30.54
N HIS A 202 6.05 -6.08 30.58
CA HIS A 202 4.76 -6.26 31.23
C HIS A 202 4.89 -6.94 32.59
N ALA A 203 5.74 -7.97 32.67
CA ALA A 203 5.83 -8.85 33.84
C ALA A 203 7.14 -9.66 33.89
N ILE A 204 8.18 -9.27 33.16
CA ILE A 204 9.47 -9.96 33.19
C ILE A 204 10.23 -9.44 34.42
N PRO A 205 10.53 -10.28 35.42
CA PRO A 205 11.06 -9.84 36.72
C PRO A 205 12.53 -9.41 36.65
N ARG A 206 13.29 -9.91 35.67
CA ARG A 206 14.68 -9.50 35.37
C ARG A 206 15.04 -9.84 33.94
N ALA A 207 15.98 -9.09 33.36
CA ALA A 207 16.50 -9.37 32.02
C ALA A 207 17.30 -10.69 31.96
N GLY A 208 17.45 -11.21 30.73
CA GLY A 208 18.32 -12.36 30.43
C GLY A 208 17.74 -13.75 30.72
N LEU A 209 16.45 -13.86 31.06
CA LEU A 209 15.76 -15.13 31.19
C LEU A 209 15.58 -15.78 29.80
N LYS A 210 15.93 -17.06 29.68
CA LYS A 210 15.96 -17.80 28.41
C LYS A 210 14.95 -18.92 28.32
N THR A 211 14.36 -19.30 29.45
CA THR A 211 13.39 -20.39 29.52
C THR A 211 12.15 -19.99 30.30
N LYS A 212 11.07 -20.73 30.07
CA LYS A 212 9.82 -20.59 30.83
C LYS A 212 10.01 -20.92 32.31
N ASP A 213 10.84 -21.90 32.62
CA ASP A 213 11.09 -22.34 33.99
C ASP A 213 11.87 -21.27 34.78
N GLU A 214 12.89 -20.66 34.17
CA GLU A 214 13.63 -19.52 34.75
C GLU A 214 12.70 -18.34 35.08
N LEU A 215 11.69 -18.07 34.26
CA LEU A 215 10.69 -17.04 34.51
C LEU A 215 9.84 -17.37 35.74
N TYR A 216 9.37 -18.60 35.87
CA TYR A 216 8.55 -19.02 37.00
C TYR A 216 9.32 -19.02 38.32
N GLU A 217 10.58 -19.46 38.29
CA GLU A 217 11.47 -19.36 39.45
C GLU A 217 11.68 -17.91 39.89
N ALA A 218 11.90 -17.01 38.93
CA ALA A 218 12.10 -15.59 39.23
C ALA A 218 10.84 -14.93 39.81
N TRP A 219 9.64 -15.27 39.31
CA TRP A 219 8.39 -14.81 39.93
C TRP A 219 8.19 -15.35 41.34
N ALA A 220 8.47 -16.64 41.58
CA ALA A 220 8.34 -17.24 42.90
C ALA A 220 9.30 -16.59 43.92
N ALA A 221 10.55 -16.32 43.52
CA ALA A 221 11.51 -15.63 44.36
C ALA A 221 11.06 -14.21 44.72
N GLN A 222 10.51 -13.46 43.75
CA GLN A 222 9.98 -12.12 43.98
C GLN A 222 8.78 -12.15 44.95
N MET A 223 7.85 -13.10 44.79
CA MET A 223 6.72 -13.25 45.71
C MET A 223 7.16 -13.57 47.14
N ASN A 224 8.15 -14.46 47.30
CA ASN A 224 8.66 -14.82 48.62
C ASN A 224 9.43 -13.68 49.29
N GLY A 225 10.17 -12.87 48.52
CA GLY A 225 10.90 -11.71 49.03
C GLY A 225 10.04 -10.48 49.32
N THR A 226 8.76 -10.48 48.93
CA THR A 226 7.79 -9.40 49.25
C THR A 226 6.98 -9.70 50.52
N LEU A 227 7.14 -10.89 51.10
CA LEU A 227 6.42 -11.37 52.29
C LEU A 227 7.25 -11.28 53.59
N GLU A 228 8.50 -10.81 53.51
CA GLU A 228 9.35 -10.41 54.65
C GLU A 228 9.37 -8.89 54.80
#